data_AF-A0A350IRS4-F1
#
_entry.id   AF-A0A350IRS4-F1
#
_cell.length_a   1.000
_cell.length_b   1.000
_cell.length_c   1.000
_cell.angle_alpha   90.00
_cell.angle_beta   90.00
_cell.angle_gamma   90.00
#
_symmetry.space_group_name_H-M   'P 1'
#
loop_
_entity.id
_entity.type
_entity.pdbx_description
1 polymer ?
#
loop_
_entity_poly.entity_id
_entity_poly.type
_entity_poly.pdbx_seq_one_letter_code
_entity_poly.pdbx_strand_id
1 'polypeptide(L)'
;MTVVGAGLPRPAAGAPAWCRPPLAVPAWRRPGSWRGFAMLGVLLFFYVYSVAGGTLTSVPGMPWPADLPYLVICAGGAGYGLAVIATAGRTGVRLMMRDWGLGGSPAAKVWFGLAYVLPLAGSFVAGWVLRVAGPSSTVATMPLSTLVGLLGPAAFVICLILARVCSLRPVKRAILDGRAPSFSISGDRAWWWDGDAWASVFVSAPQSAQRSPDDNCWWAGQGWLPLPPRPRPS
;
A
#
# COMPACT_ATOMS: atom_id res chain seq x y z
N MET A 1 -53.63 11.20 -23.99
CA MET A 1 -52.23 10.85 -23.67
C MET A 1 -52.19 10.25 -22.27
N THR A 2 -51.83 8.97 -22.20
CA THR A 2 -51.74 8.14 -20.99
C THR A 2 -50.39 8.32 -20.28
N VAL A 3 -50.47 8.52 -18.94
CA VAL A 3 -49.73 7.91 -17.80
C VAL A 3 -48.20 7.77 -17.95
N VAL A 4 -47.30 8.11 -17.02
CA VAL A 4 -47.13 7.63 -15.64
C VAL A 4 -46.12 8.53 -14.92
N GLY A 5 -46.52 9.07 -13.77
CA GLY A 5 -45.65 9.70 -12.77
C GLY A 5 -46.11 9.27 -11.38
N ALA A 6 -46.19 7.97 -11.16
CA ALA A 6 -46.68 7.38 -9.92
C ALA A 6 -45.55 7.24 -8.88
N GLY A 7 -45.73 7.90 -7.73
CA GLY A 7 -45.41 7.38 -6.41
C GLY A 7 -43.95 7.07 -6.10
N LEU A 8 -43.18 8.08 -5.70
CA LEU A 8 -42.15 7.84 -4.70
C LEU A 8 -42.81 7.92 -3.31
N PRO A 9 -42.77 6.85 -2.50
CA PRO A 9 -43.31 6.90 -1.14
C PRO A 9 -42.53 7.92 -0.32
N ARG A 10 -43.26 8.77 0.43
CA ARG A 10 -42.67 9.61 1.49
C ARG A 10 -41.91 8.68 2.46
N PRO A 11 -40.66 8.99 2.83
CA PRO A 11 -39.95 8.21 3.84
C PRO A 11 -40.77 8.24 5.13
N ALA A 12 -41.11 7.06 5.63
CA ALA A 12 -41.80 6.91 6.90
C ALA A 12 -41.01 7.62 8.01
N ALA A 13 -41.71 8.44 8.80
CA ALA A 13 -41.22 8.92 10.08
C ALA A 13 -40.89 7.69 10.94
N GLY A 14 -39.60 7.42 11.13
CA GLY A 14 -39.11 6.18 11.72
C GLY A 14 -37.80 5.63 11.16
N ALA A 15 -37.12 6.36 10.25
CA ALA A 15 -35.75 6.02 9.88
C ALA A 15 -34.82 6.21 11.09
N PRO A 16 -34.00 5.19 11.46
CA PRO A 16 -33.02 5.35 12.54
C PRO A 16 -32.06 6.48 12.14
N ALA A 17 -32.11 7.55 12.93
CA ALA A 17 -31.23 8.69 12.79
C ALA A 17 -29.77 8.21 12.83
N TRP A 18 -28.98 8.61 11.85
CA TRP A 18 -27.54 8.37 11.82
C TRP A 18 -26.89 8.95 13.08
N CYS A 19 -26.60 8.09 14.06
CA CYS A 19 -25.85 8.49 15.25
C CYS A 19 -24.39 8.77 14.86
N ARG A 20 -23.90 9.95 15.22
CA ARG A 20 -22.48 10.30 15.09
C ARG A 20 -21.64 9.37 15.96
N PRO A 21 -20.49 8.86 15.46
CA PRO A 21 -19.62 8.00 16.24
C PRO A 21 -19.00 8.77 17.43
N PRO A 22 -18.84 8.13 18.60
CA PRO A 22 -18.18 8.74 19.74
C PRO A 22 -16.71 9.06 19.44
N LEU A 23 -16.29 10.27 19.81
CA LEU A 23 -14.93 10.80 19.59
C LEU A 23 -13.86 10.21 20.53
N ALA A 24 -14.24 9.34 21.47
CA ALA A 24 -13.32 8.79 22.46
C ALA A 24 -12.92 7.36 22.11
N VAL A 25 -11.66 7.19 21.74
CA VAL A 25 -10.99 5.89 21.55
C VAL A 25 -10.68 5.29 22.94
N PRO A 26 -11.05 4.02 23.23
CA PRO A 26 -10.60 3.35 24.45
C PRO A 26 -9.07 3.24 24.47
N ALA A 27 -8.45 3.77 25.53
CA ALA A 27 -7.01 4.00 25.67
C ALA A 27 -6.11 2.74 25.68
N TRP A 28 -6.64 1.54 25.45
CA TRP A 28 -5.96 0.28 25.82
C TRP A 28 -5.40 -0.57 24.69
N ARG A 29 -5.40 -0.11 23.43
CA ARG A 29 -4.60 -0.76 22.37
C ARG A 29 -3.56 0.19 21.83
N ARG A 30 -2.36 0.14 22.42
CA ARG A 30 -1.15 0.65 21.75
C ARG A 30 -1.03 -0.07 20.40
N PRO A 31 -1.02 0.63 19.24
CA PRO A 31 -0.58 0.02 18.00
C PRO A 31 0.86 -0.46 18.25
N GLY A 32 1.11 -1.77 18.10
CA GLY A 32 2.40 -2.36 18.42
C GLY A 32 3.52 -1.59 17.75
N SER A 33 4.39 -0.97 18.56
CA SER A 33 5.57 -0.19 18.14
C SER A 33 6.44 -0.95 17.12
N TRP A 34 6.36 -2.28 17.15
CA TRP A 34 7.00 -3.20 16.21
C TRP A 34 6.66 -2.92 14.73
N ARG A 35 5.41 -2.54 14.40
CA ARG A 35 5.04 -2.21 13.02
C ARG A 35 5.74 -0.95 12.52
N GLY A 36 5.99 0.00 13.41
CA GLY A 36 6.76 1.21 13.11
C GLY A 36 8.22 0.90 12.80
N PHE A 37 8.87 0.05 13.59
CA PHE A 37 10.26 -0.37 13.35
C PHE A 37 10.42 -1.18 12.06
N ALA A 38 9.49 -2.09 11.76
CA ALA A 38 9.51 -2.83 10.50
C ALA A 38 9.37 -1.88 9.30
N MET A 39 8.52 -0.85 9.40
CA MET A 39 8.34 0.14 8.34
C MET A 39 9.58 1.02 8.17
N LEU A 40 10.22 1.44 9.26
CA LEU A 40 11.50 2.16 9.23
C LEU A 40 12.61 1.32 8.59
N GLY A 41 12.73 0.04 8.94
CA GLY A 41 13.71 -0.86 8.34
C GLY A 41 13.51 -1.04 6.83
N VAL A 42 12.25 -1.18 6.39
CA VAL A 42 11.90 -1.23 4.96
C VAL A 42 12.27 0.08 4.26
N LEU A 43 11.89 1.23 4.83
CA LEU A 43 12.22 2.55 4.27
C LEU A 43 13.74 2.77 4.19
N LEU A 44 14.49 2.35 5.21
CA LEU A 44 15.95 2.43 5.23
C LEU A 44 16.56 1.54 4.14
N PHE A 45 16.11 0.28 4.01
CA PHE A 45 16.54 -0.61 2.95
C PHE A 45 16.30 0.01 1.57
N PHE A 46 15.12 0.58 1.35
CA PHE A 46 14.79 1.23 0.08
C PHE A 46 15.59 2.51 -0.16
N TYR A 47 15.86 3.28 0.88
CA TYR A 47 16.76 4.43 0.78
C TYR A 47 18.15 3.98 0.32
N VAL A 48 18.75 3.00 1.00
CA VAL A 48 20.05 2.42 0.63
C VAL A 48 20.02 1.87 -0.79
N TYR A 49 18.99 1.11 -1.17
CA TYR A 49 18.78 0.58 -2.51
C TYR A 49 18.68 1.68 -3.57
N SER A 50 17.92 2.75 -3.29
CA SER A 50 17.78 3.87 -4.21
C SER A 50 19.09 4.65 -4.37
N VAL A 51 19.94 4.74 -3.35
CA VAL A 51 21.23 5.45 -3.43
C VAL A 51 22.34 4.57 -4.02
N ALA A 52 22.18 3.24 -3.98
CA ALA A 52 23.18 2.27 -4.48
C ALA A 52 23.54 2.46 -5.96
N GLY A 53 22.56 2.72 -6.84
CA GLY A 53 22.82 2.93 -8.26
C GLY A 53 23.63 4.20 -8.57
N GLY A 54 23.36 5.28 -7.81
CA GLY A 54 24.09 6.54 -7.97
C GLY A 54 25.50 6.48 -7.39
N THR A 55 25.70 5.74 -6.31
CA THR A 55 27.02 5.55 -5.69
C THR A 55 27.94 4.69 -6.55
N LEU A 56 27.42 3.60 -7.13
CA LEU A 56 28.17 2.75 -8.07
C LEU A 56 28.66 3.50 -9.32
N THR A 57 27.91 4.52 -9.77
CA THR A 57 28.25 5.28 -10.99
C THR A 57 29.12 6.50 -10.72
N SER A 58 28.98 7.12 -9.55
CA SER A 58 29.68 8.36 -9.18
C SER A 58 31.08 8.15 -8.58
N VAL A 59 31.39 6.96 -8.04
CA VAL A 59 32.71 6.65 -7.46
C VAL A 59 33.51 5.74 -8.41
N PRO A 60 34.32 6.30 -9.33
CA PRO A 60 35.19 5.48 -10.18
C PRO A 60 36.25 4.76 -9.33
N GLY A 61 36.44 3.47 -9.57
CA GLY A 61 37.49 2.68 -8.93
C GLY A 61 37.18 2.21 -7.50
N MET A 62 35.90 2.09 -7.14
CA MET A 62 35.51 1.48 -5.86
C MET A 62 36.19 0.11 -5.71
N PRO A 63 37.04 -0.11 -4.69
CA PRO A 63 37.88 -1.28 -4.63
C PRO A 63 37.05 -2.51 -4.30
N TRP A 64 37.25 -3.59 -5.04
CA TRP A 64 36.73 -4.89 -4.67
C TRP A 64 37.23 -5.29 -3.27
N PRO A 65 36.38 -5.77 -2.33
CA PRO A 65 34.98 -6.18 -2.50
C PRO A 65 33.93 -5.14 -2.03
N ALA A 66 34.28 -3.85 -1.90
CA ALA A 66 33.38 -2.84 -1.35
C ALA A 66 32.17 -2.53 -2.26
N ASP A 67 32.26 -2.84 -3.55
CA ASP A 67 31.20 -2.69 -4.56
C ASP A 67 30.21 -3.87 -4.59
N LEU A 68 30.64 -5.07 -4.20
CA LEU A 68 29.83 -6.29 -4.13
C LEU A 68 28.47 -6.11 -3.44
N PRO A 69 28.38 -5.56 -2.21
CA PRO A 69 27.08 -5.44 -1.54
C PRO A 69 26.11 -4.57 -2.33
N TYR A 70 26.57 -3.50 -2.98
CA TYR A 70 25.74 -2.65 -3.82
C TYR A 70 25.28 -3.38 -5.08
N LEU A 71 26.15 -4.13 -5.73
CA LEU A 71 25.79 -4.94 -6.91
C LEU A 71 24.75 -6.02 -6.56
N VAL A 72 24.95 -6.73 -5.44
CA VAL A 72 24.01 -7.75 -4.95
C VAL A 72 22.66 -7.13 -4.62
N ILE A 73 22.63 -5.99 -3.94
CA ILE A 73 21.41 -5.25 -3.59
C ILE A 73 20.69 -4.79 -4.86
N CYS A 74 21.40 -4.20 -5.83
CA CYS A 74 20.84 -3.75 -7.10
C CYS A 74 20.26 -4.92 -7.92
N ALA A 75 21.04 -5.99 -8.11
CA ALA A 75 20.62 -7.16 -8.88
C ALA A 75 19.44 -7.88 -8.21
N GLY A 76 19.49 -8.05 -6.89
CA GLY A 76 18.42 -8.67 -6.11
C GLY A 76 17.12 -7.86 -6.16
N GLY A 77 17.20 -6.54 -5.94
CA GLY A 77 16.02 -5.68 -5.99
C GLY A 77 15.42 -5.56 -7.39
N ALA A 78 16.24 -5.39 -8.42
CA ALA A 78 15.76 -5.34 -9.81
C ALA A 78 15.17 -6.68 -10.26
N GLY A 79 15.86 -7.78 -9.96
CA GLY A 79 15.38 -9.13 -10.25
C GLY A 79 14.05 -9.43 -9.55
N TYR A 80 13.92 -9.04 -8.29
CA TYR A 80 12.66 -9.15 -7.55
C TYR A 80 11.55 -8.29 -8.18
N GLY A 81 11.82 -7.02 -8.49
CA GLY A 81 10.87 -6.13 -9.16
C GLY A 81 10.35 -6.69 -10.48
N LEU A 82 11.25 -7.19 -11.33
CA LEU A 82 10.91 -7.82 -12.60
C LEU A 82 10.12 -9.12 -12.40
N ALA A 83 10.49 -9.95 -11.44
CA ALA A 83 9.75 -11.16 -11.10
C ALA A 83 8.31 -10.83 -10.64
N VAL A 84 8.11 -9.77 -9.86
CA VAL A 84 6.79 -9.29 -9.46
C VAL A 84 5.97 -8.83 -10.66
N ILE A 85 6.57 -8.06 -11.59
CA ILE A 85 5.89 -7.60 -12.80
C ILE A 85 5.49 -8.80 -13.68
N ALA A 86 6.41 -9.72 -13.91
CA ALA A 86 6.17 -10.93 -14.70
C ALA A 86 5.07 -11.83 -14.09
N THR A 87 4.92 -11.80 -12.77
CA THR A 87 3.91 -12.58 -12.05
C THR A 87 2.63 -11.79 -11.73
N ALA A 88 2.50 -10.54 -12.17
CA ALA A 88 1.37 -9.67 -11.81
C ALA A 88 0.02 -10.26 -12.23
N GLY A 89 -0.04 -10.93 -13.39
CA GLY A 89 -1.25 -11.59 -13.89
C GLY A 89 -1.61 -12.92 -13.21
N ARG A 90 -0.71 -13.51 -12.41
CA ARG A 90 -0.93 -14.82 -11.79
C ARG A 90 -1.61 -14.67 -10.42
N THR A 91 -2.74 -15.35 -10.25
CA THR A 91 -3.47 -15.51 -8.99
C THR A 91 -2.82 -16.63 -8.17
N GLY A 92 -1.84 -16.32 -7.32
CA GLY A 92 -1.26 -17.34 -6.42
C GLY A 92 0.16 -17.08 -5.93
N VAL A 93 0.89 -16.16 -6.56
CA VAL A 93 2.25 -15.83 -6.10
C VAL A 93 2.19 -15.06 -4.78
N ARG A 94 2.74 -15.66 -3.71
CA ARG A 94 2.89 -15.02 -2.41
C ARG A 94 3.96 -13.94 -2.50
N LEU A 95 3.54 -12.68 -2.46
CA LEU A 95 4.44 -11.53 -2.31
C LEU A 95 4.88 -11.43 -0.85
N MET A 96 6.16 -11.10 -0.64
CA MET A 96 6.74 -10.93 0.71
C MET A 96 6.04 -9.82 1.52
N MET A 97 5.39 -8.86 0.85
CA MET A 97 4.58 -7.78 1.46
C MET A 97 3.08 -7.96 1.25
N ARG A 98 2.58 -9.20 1.17
CA ARG A 98 1.14 -9.48 1.01
C ARG A 98 0.30 -8.77 2.09
N ASP A 99 0.80 -8.71 3.32
CA ASP A 99 0.10 -8.11 4.46
C ASP A 99 -0.05 -6.58 4.38
N TRP A 100 0.57 -5.93 3.39
CA TRP A 100 0.45 -4.49 3.15
C TRP A 100 -0.75 -4.15 2.24
N GLY A 101 -1.55 -5.15 1.83
CA GLY A 101 -2.73 -4.94 0.99
C GLY A 101 -2.40 -4.58 -0.46
N LEU A 102 -1.17 -4.81 -0.91
CA LEU A 102 -0.71 -4.47 -2.26
C LEU A 102 -0.89 -5.60 -3.29
N GLY A 103 -1.27 -6.80 -2.85
CA GLY A 103 -1.45 -7.98 -3.72
C GLY A 103 -2.78 -8.02 -4.48
N GLY A 104 -3.65 -7.03 -4.28
CA GLY A 104 -5.06 -7.11 -4.59
C GLY A 104 -5.48 -6.97 -6.04
N SER A 105 -4.69 -6.27 -6.84
CA SER A 105 -4.97 -6.08 -8.25
C SER A 105 -3.69 -6.29 -9.07
N PRO A 106 -3.80 -6.80 -10.31
CA PRO A 106 -2.64 -6.95 -11.18
C PRO A 106 -1.94 -5.61 -11.40
N ALA A 107 -2.70 -4.50 -11.49
CA ALA A 107 -2.15 -3.16 -11.60
C ALA A 107 -1.32 -2.76 -10.35
N ALA A 108 -1.80 -3.05 -9.14
CA ALA A 108 -1.04 -2.77 -7.91
C ALA A 108 0.28 -3.55 -7.86
N LYS A 109 0.29 -4.80 -8.33
CA LYS A 109 1.51 -5.61 -8.43
C LYS A 109 2.51 -5.02 -9.43
N VAL A 110 2.04 -4.55 -10.59
CA VAL A 110 2.91 -3.89 -11.59
C VAL A 110 3.53 -2.62 -11.00
N TRP A 111 2.74 -1.77 -10.35
CA TRP A 111 3.26 -0.55 -9.70
C TRP A 111 4.23 -0.86 -8.55
N PHE A 112 3.95 -1.92 -7.79
CA PHE A 112 4.85 -2.38 -6.75
C PHE A 112 6.17 -2.88 -7.32
N GLY A 113 6.16 -3.66 -8.41
CA GLY A 113 7.39 -4.09 -9.08
C GLY A 113 8.15 -2.92 -9.72
N LEU A 114 7.45 -1.96 -10.32
CA LEU A 114 8.03 -0.72 -10.83
C LEU A 114 8.70 0.12 -9.72
N ALA A 115 8.19 0.06 -8.49
CA ALA A 115 8.83 0.71 -7.35
C ALA A 115 10.25 0.17 -7.09
N TYR A 116 10.58 -1.07 -7.50
CA TYR A 116 11.96 -1.55 -7.40
C TYR A 116 12.81 -1.14 -8.61
N VAL A 117 12.22 -1.03 -9.81
CA VAL A 117 12.99 -0.79 -11.04
C VAL A 117 13.26 0.70 -11.27
N LEU A 118 12.24 1.55 -11.11
CA LEU A 118 12.33 2.99 -11.44
C LEU A 118 13.32 3.77 -10.55
N PRO A 119 13.37 3.58 -9.22
CA PRO A 119 14.33 4.28 -8.38
C PRO A 119 15.77 3.92 -8.73
N LEU A 120 16.02 2.64 -9.03
CA LEU A 120 17.35 2.17 -9.40
C LEU A 120 17.79 2.79 -10.73
N ALA A 121 16.93 2.75 -11.75
CA ALA A 121 17.20 3.35 -13.05
C ALA A 121 17.42 4.88 -12.93
N GLY A 122 16.56 5.56 -12.18
CA GLY A 122 16.66 7.00 -11.94
C GLY A 122 17.97 7.38 -11.27
N SER A 123 18.38 6.63 -10.25
CA SER A 123 19.64 6.86 -9.54
C SER A 123 20.88 6.54 -10.37
N PHE A 124 20.80 5.54 -11.25
CA PHE A 124 21.90 5.23 -12.17
C PHE A 124 22.11 6.36 -13.20
N VAL A 125 21.02 6.84 -13.80
CA VAL A 125 21.06 7.99 -14.73
C VAL A 125 21.56 9.24 -14.02
N ALA A 126 21.06 9.52 -12.82
CA ALA A 126 21.50 10.61 -11.96
C ALA A 126 23.02 10.60 -11.71
N GLY A 127 23.56 9.48 -11.26
CA GLY A 127 24.99 9.36 -10.99
C GLY A 127 25.85 9.43 -12.25
N TRP A 128 25.36 8.90 -13.38
CA TRP A 128 26.04 9.02 -14.68
C TRP A 128 26.11 10.48 -15.14
N VAL A 129 25.00 11.23 -15.07
CA VAL A 129 24.96 12.66 -15.43
C VAL A 129 25.91 13.48 -14.56
N LEU A 130 25.91 13.24 -13.24
CA LEU A 130 26.83 13.93 -12.32
C LEU A 130 28.29 13.62 -12.63
N ARG A 131 28.61 12.38 -13.01
CA ARG A 131 29.96 11.99 -13.41
C ARG A 131 30.41 12.70 -14.68
N VAL A 132 29.54 12.78 -15.69
CA VAL A 132 29.85 13.46 -16.97
C VAL A 132 30.01 14.97 -16.78
N ALA A 133 29.26 15.58 -15.86
CA ALA A 133 29.31 17.02 -15.60
C ALA A 133 30.66 17.51 -15.00
N GLY A 134 31.45 16.64 -14.40
CA GLY A 134 32.77 16.95 -13.85
C GLY A 134 32.76 17.86 -12.60
N PRO A 135 33.91 18.02 -11.92
CA PRO A 135 34.02 18.76 -10.65
C PRO A 135 33.97 20.30 -10.77
N SER A 136 33.84 20.85 -11.98
CA SER A 136 34.18 22.25 -12.31
C SER A 136 33.14 23.31 -11.94
N SER A 137 32.07 22.99 -11.20
CA SER A 137 30.98 23.93 -10.92
C SER A 137 30.67 24.06 -9.42
N THR A 138 31.70 24.31 -8.61
CA THR A 138 31.68 24.32 -7.13
C THR A 138 30.80 25.40 -6.47
N VAL A 139 30.24 26.37 -7.20
CA VAL A 139 29.50 27.50 -6.58
C VAL A 139 27.97 27.41 -6.75
N ALA A 140 27.45 26.53 -7.61
CA ALA A 140 25.99 26.40 -7.86
C ALA A 140 25.43 24.96 -7.81
N THR A 141 26.26 23.95 -7.53
CA THR A 141 25.90 22.52 -7.68
C THR A 141 25.47 21.77 -6.42
N MET A 142 25.64 22.35 -5.22
CA MET A 142 25.12 21.74 -3.99
C MET A 142 23.60 21.47 -3.99
N PRO A 143 22.72 22.37 -4.46
CA PRO A 143 21.30 22.05 -4.52
C PRO A 143 20.99 21.00 -5.60
N LEU A 144 21.71 21.04 -6.72
CA LEU A 144 21.44 20.15 -7.86
C LEU A 144 21.80 18.69 -7.55
N SER A 145 22.97 18.45 -6.98
CA SER A 145 23.41 17.10 -6.57
C SER A 145 22.47 16.48 -5.52
N THR A 146 22.01 17.28 -4.56
CA THR A 146 21.06 16.84 -3.53
C THR A 146 19.67 16.53 -4.13
N LEU A 147 19.16 17.39 -5.03
CA LEU A 147 17.91 17.15 -5.75
C LEU A 147 17.99 15.90 -6.63
N VAL A 148 19.11 15.69 -7.30
CA VAL A 148 19.38 14.53 -8.15
C VAL A 148 19.48 13.24 -7.33
N GLY A 149 20.03 13.30 -6.11
CA GLY A 149 20.02 12.17 -5.17
C GLY A 149 18.63 11.82 -4.62
N LEU A 150 17.70 12.79 -4.58
CA LEU A 150 16.32 12.58 -4.10
C LEU A 150 15.38 11.99 -5.15
N LEU A 151 15.75 11.98 -6.43
CA LEU A 151 14.93 11.46 -7.53
C LEU A 151 14.56 9.98 -7.34
N GLY A 152 15.53 9.14 -6.94
CA GLY A 152 15.29 7.73 -6.65
C GLY A 152 14.27 7.50 -5.52
N PRO A 153 14.52 8.02 -4.30
CA PRO A 153 13.58 7.96 -3.19
C PRO A 153 12.19 8.52 -3.52
N ALA A 154 12.12 9.66 -4.22
CA ALA A 154 10.85 10.26 -4.62
C ALA A 154 10.05 9.36 -5.58
N ALA A 155 10.70 8.82 -6.62
CA ALA A 155 10.09 7.89 -7.54
C ALA A 155 9.56 6.64 -6.82
N PHE A 156 10.29 6.15 -5.82
CA PHE A 156 9.86 5.02 -4.99
C PHE A 156 8.56 5.31 -4.24
N VAL A 157 8.53 6.42 -3.50
CA VAL A 157 7.36 6.85 -2.71
C VAL A 157 6.14 7.04 -3.61
N ILE A 158 6.31 7.69 -4.77
CA ILE A 158 5.25 7.88 -5.75
C ILE A 158 4.70 6.53 -6.24
N CYS A 159 5.57 5.57 -6.58
CA CYS A 159 5.15 4.24 -7.01
C CYS A 159 4.38 3.48 -5.92
N LEU A 160 4.80 3.58 -4.65
CA LEU A 160 4.07 2.97 -3.53
C LEU A 160 2.69 3.60 -3.34
N ILE A 161 2.59 4.93 -3.43
CA ILE A 161 1.31 5.64 -3.35
C ILE A 161 0.39 5.18 -4.48
N LEU A 162 0.90 5.11 -5.72
CA LEU A 162 0.14 4.65 -6.88
C LEU A 162 -0.30 3.18 -6.72
N ALA A 163 0.59 2.30 -6.28
CA ALA A 163 0.27 0.89 -6.01
C ALA A 163 -0.87 0.77 -4.97
N ARG A 164 -0.81 1.57 -3.90
CA ARG A 164 -1.84 1.61 -2.85
C ARG A 164 -3.16 2.15 -3.39
N VAL A 165 -3.15 3.24 -4.13
CA VAL A 165 -4.35 3.84 -4.75
C VAL A 165 -4.98 2.84 -5.73
N CYS A 166 -4.18 2.16 -6.57
CA CYS A 166 -4.65 1.14 -7.50
C CYS A 166 -5.22 -0.10 -6.81
N SER A 167 -4.69 -0.50 -5.65
CA SER A 167 -5.23 -1.61 -4.86
C SER A 167 -6.60 -1.28 -4.26
N LEU A 168 -6.84 -0.02 -3.91
CA LEU A 168 -8.11 0.45 -3.32
C LEU A 168 -9.20 0.76 -4.35
N ARG A 169 -8.87 0.88 -5.65
CA ARG A 169 -9.83 1.20 -6.71
C ARG A 169 -11.02 0.22 -6.80
N PRO A 170 -10.84 -1.12 -6.75
CA PRO A 170 -11.95 -2.07 -6.81
C PRO A 170 -12.93 -1.86 -5.67
N VAL A 171 -12.41 -1.54 -4.48
CA VAL A 171 -13.22 -1.32 -3.29
C VAL A 171 -13.94 0.03 -3.37
N LYS A 172 -13.23 1.09 -3.77
CA LYS A 172 -13.84 2.40 -4.00
C LYS A 172 -14.98 2.30 -5.02
N ARG A 173 -14.81 1.52 -6.09
CA ARG A 173 -15.87 1.26 -7.07
C ARG A 173 -17.05 0.52 -6.43
N ALA A 174 -16.81 -0.57 -5.71
CA ALA A 174 -17.88 -1.31 -5.05
C ALA A 174 -18.67 -0.46 -4.03
N ILE A 175 -18.01 0.46 -3.32
CA ILE A 175 -18.66 1.42 -2.41
C ILE A 175 -19.50 2.43 -3.21
N LEU A 176 -18.93 3.02 -4.27
CA LEU A 176 -19.64 4.00 -5.11
C LEU A 176 -20.82 3.38 -5.85
N ASP A 177 -20.74 2.11 -6.22
CA ASP A 177 -21.80 1.35 -6.88
C ASP A 177 -22.90 0.91 -5.90
N GLY A 178 -22.82 1.28 -4.61
CA GLY A 178 -23.78 0.90 -3.57
C GLY A 178 -23.79 -0.60 -3.25
N ARG A 179 -22.79 -1.36 -3.71
CA ARG A 179 -22.68 -2.81 -3.52
C ARG A 179 -21.99 -3.20 -2.23
N ALA A 180 -21.38 -2.25 -1.52
CA ALA A 180 -20.73 -2.50 -0.25
C ALA A 180 -21.77 -2.46 0.88
N PRO A 181 -22.12 -3.60 1.51
CA PRO A 181 -23.03 -3.59 2.65
C PRO A 181 -22.44 -2.78 3.80
N SER A 182 -23.22 -1.86 4.35
CA SER A 182 -22.89 -1.14 5.58
C SER A 182 -23.39 -1.95 6.77
N PHE A 183 -22.47 -2.39 7.63
CA PHE A 183 -22.83 -3.09 8.85
C PHE A 183 -22.87 -2.11 10.02
N SER A 184 -23.82 -2.28 10.92
CA SER A 184 -23.84 -1.53 12.19
C SER A 184 -22.69 -2.02 13.04
N ILE A 185 -21.75 -1.13 13.30
CA ILE A 185 -20.57 -1.40 14.13
C ILE A 185 -20.64 -0.58 15.41
N SER A 186 -20.23 -1.18 16.51
CA SER A 186 -20.09 -0.51 17.80
C SER A 186 -19.06 0.62 17.72
N GLY A 187 -19.21 1.67 18.53
CA GLY A 187 -18.30 2.83 18.49
C GLY A 187 -16.81 2.49 18.68
N ASP A 188 -16.52 1.40 19.39
CA ASP A 188 -15.16 0.88 19.63
C ASP A 188 -14.63 -0.03 18.50
N ARG A 189 -15.44 -0.30 17.47
CA ARG A 189 -15.13 -1.18 16.32
C ARG A 189 -14.76 -2.63 16.69
N ALA A 190 -15.11 -3.08 17.88
CA ALA A 190 -14.87 -4.44 18.34
C ALA A 190 -16.02 -5.39 18.06
N TRP A 191 -17.22 -4.85 17.81
CA TRP A 191 -18.44 -5.59 17.59
C TRP A 191 -19.17 -5.11 16.35
N TRP A 192 -19.82 -6.05 15.66
CA TRP A 192 -20.70 -5.78 14.54
C TRP A 192 -22.05 -6.48 14.79
N TRP A 193 -23.13 -5.87 14.33
CA TRP A 193 -24.47 -6.45 14.47
C TRP A 193 -24.72 -7.44 13.33
N ASP A 194 -24.99 -8.70 13.66
CA ASP A 194 -25.21 -9.75 12.67
C ASP A 194 -26.66 -9.86 12.16
N GLY A 195 -27.57 -9.10 12.76
CA GLY A 195 -29.01 -9.15 12.51
C GLY A 195 -29.77 -9.49 13.79
N ASP A 196 -29.19 -10.38 14.62
CA ASP A 196 -29.82 -10.93 15.82
C ASP A 196 -29.03 -10.60 17.11
N ALA A 197 -27.70 -10.54 17.03
CA ALA A 197 -26.80 -10.30 18.14
C ALA A 197 -25.58 -9.45 17.77
N TRP A 198 -24.92 -8.90 18.80
CA TRP A 198 -23.61 -8.29 18.65
C TRP A 198 -22.55 -9.38 18.56
N ALA A 199 -21.93 -9.51 17.40
CA ALA A 199 -20.85 -10.45 17.14
C ALA A 199 -19.49 -9.75 17.19
N SER A 200 -18.49 -10.40 17.80
CA SER A 200 -17.15 -9.82 17.86
C SER A 200 -16.48 -9.88 16.49
N VAL A 201 -15.93 -8.75 16.05
CA VAL A 201 -15.14 -8.61 14.81
C VAL A 201 -13.94 -9.57 14.79
N PHE A 202 -13.42 -9.93 15.96
CA PHE A 202 -12.29 -10.86 16.11
C PHE A 202 -12.68 -12.34 16.05
N VAL A 203 -13.97 -12.65 16.14
CA VAL A 203 -14.50 -14.02 16.17
C VAL A 203 -15.18 -14.36 14.84
N SER A 204 -15.99 -13.44 14.32
CA SER A 204 -16.71 -13.64 13.08
C SER A 204 -16.69 -12.36 12.24
N ALA A 205 -16.69 -12.53 10.93
CA ALA A 205 -16.92 -11.45 9.97
C ALA A 205 -18.17 -11.78 9.16
N PRO A 206 -18.97 -10.77 8.77
CA PRO A 206 -20.17 -11.01 7.98
C PRO A 206 -19.83 -11.74 6.68
N GLN A 207 -20.65 -12.72 6.28
CA GLN A 207 -20.44 -13.45 5.02
C GLN A 207 -20.63 -12.54 3.80
N SER A 208 -21.57 -11.61 3.88
CA SER A 208 -21.83 -10.62 2.84
C SER A 208 -20.82 -9.47 2.81
N ALA A 209 -19.91 -9.38 3.78
CA ALA A 209 -18.96 -8.29 3.83
C ALA A 209 -17.98 -8.33 2.66
N GLN A 210 -17.75 -7.16 2.07
CA GLN A 210 -16.73 -7.03 1.05
C GLN A 210 -15.35 -7.33 1.65
N ARG A 211 -14.70 -8.36 1.10
CA ARG A 211 -13.35 -8.75 1.49
C ARG A 211 -12.34 -7.81 0.84
N SER A 212 -11.30 -7.49 1.58
CA SER A 212 -10.11 -6.87 1.00
C SER A 212 -9.50 -7.87 0.01
N PRO A 213 -8.91 -7.40 -1.10
CA PRO A 213 -8.33 -8.28 -2.10
C PRO A 213 -7.22 -9.23 -1.60
N ASP A 214 -6.61 -8.93 -0.45
CA ASP A 214 -5.63 -9.78 0.23
C ASP A 214 -6.27 -10.86 1.13
N ASP A 215 -7.59 -10.84 1.28
CA ASP A 215 -8.42 -11.68 2.15
C ASP A 215 -7.98 -11.65 3.63
N ASN A 216 -7.33 -10.55 4.05
CA ASN A 216 -6.90 -10.33 5.45
C ASN A 216 -7.80 -9.35 6.20
N CYS A 217 -8.55 -8.51 5.47
CA CYS A 217 -9.47 -7.54 6.04
C CYS A 217 -10.85 -7.64 5.40
N TRP A 218 -11.87 -7.12 6.07
CA TRP A 218 -13.22 -6.94 5.54
C TRP A 218 -13.70 -5.51 5.74
N TRP A 219 -14.56 -5.03 4.85
CA TRP A 219 -15.07 -3.67 4.87
C TRP A 219 -16.35 -3.60 5.70
N ALA A 220 -16.35 -2.76 6.72
CA ALA A 220 -17.47 -2.59 7.63
C ALA A 220 -18.40 -1.40 7.27
N GLY A 221 -18.26 -0.82 6.09
CA GLY A 221 -19.01 0.38 5.70
C GLY A 221 -18.28 1.69 6.03
N GLN A 222 -17.57 1.76 7.16
CA GLN A 222 -16.80 2.95 7.57
C GLN A 222 -15.27 2.75 7.60
N GLY A 223 -14.82 1.50 7.58
CA GLY A 223 -13.41 1.17 7.66
C GLY A 223 -13.11 -0.29 7.40
N TRP A 224 -11.83 -0.59 7.21
CA TRP A 224 -11.31 -1.95 7.11
C TRP A 224 -11.07 -2.53 8.49
N LEU A 225 -11.57 -3.74 8.72
CA LEU A 225 -11.34 -4.51 9.93
C LEU A 225 -10.61 -5.81 9.61
N PRO A 226 -9.72 -6.29 10.48
CA PRO A 226 -9.03 -7.55 10.28
C PRO A 226 -10.04 -8.70 10.27
N LEU A 227 -9.77 -9.70 9.43
CA LEU A 227 -10.53 -10.94 9.42
C LEU A 227 -10.14 -11.80 10.63
N PRO A 228 -11.11 -12.50 11.25
CA PRO A 228 -10.82 -13.47 12.29
C PRO A 228 -9.94 -14.60 11.72
N PRO A 229 -8.98 -15.14 12.50
CA PRO A 229 -8.18 -16.27 12.07
C PRO A 229 -9.10 -17.46 11.75
N ARG A 230 -8.98 -18.05 10.55
CA ARG A 230 -9.71 -19.29 10.25
C ARG A 230 -9.18 -20.40 11.17
N PRO A 231 -10.04 -21.18 11.86
CA PRO A 231 -9.59 -22.38 12.53
C PRO A 231 -8.92 -23.29 11.49
N ARG A 232 -7.71 -23.79 11.80
CA ARG A 232 -7.03 -24.75 10.93
C ARG A 232 -7.90 -26.02 10.87
N PRO A 233 -8.19 -26.56 9.68
CA PRO A 233 -8.80 -27.89 9.61
C PRO A 233 -7.82 -28.89 10.24
N SER A 234 -8.29 -29.60 11.26
CA SER A 234 -7.63 -30.76 11.87
C SER A 234 -7.65 -31.95 10.92
#